data_AF-A0A7S2EY75-F1
#
_entry.id   AF-A0A7S2EY75-F1
#
_cell.length_a   1.000
_cell.length_b   1.000
_cell.length_c   1.000
_cell.angle_alpha   90.00
_cell.angle_beta   90.00
_cell.angle_gamma   90.00
#
_symmetry.space_group_name_H-M   'P 1'
#
loop_
_entity.id
_entity.type
_entity.pdbx_description
1 polymer ?
#
loop_
_entity_poly.entity_id
_entity_poly.type
_entity_poly.pdbx_seq_one_letter_code
_entity_poly.pdbx_strand_id
1 'polypeptide(L)'
;FVDGLGLGGNTKASLLRVGLHEMTAFCKTFFEGVKDDTFTESCGVADLITTCYGGRNRRCAEAFALRRREGVDFGVGEQMQKQAPPESPERCLELWTSIEAELLKGQKLQGTHTTRDAHMALEAAGELHRFPLIRTIHEIAFEGKPVDTITDGIRIIS
;
A
#
# COMPACT_ATOMS: atom_id res chain seq x y z
N PHE A 1 5.28 -3.66 -1.24
CA PHE A 1 5.72 -3.60 -2.64
C PHE A 1 7.23 -3.56 -2.77
N VAL A 2 7.91 -2.55 -2.20
CA VAL A 2 9.37 -2.34 -2.23
C VAL A 2 10.20 -3.61 -2.09
N ASP A 3 9.94 -4.42 -1.06
CA ASP A 3 10.68 -5.65 -0.80
C ASP A 3 10.52 -6.67 -1.95
N GLY A 4 9.29 -6.84 -2.47
CA GLY A 4 9.01 -7.75 -3.59
C GLY A 4 9.60 -7.29 -4.92
N LEU A 5 9.88 -5.99 -5.05
CA LEU A 5 10.60 -5.42 -6.19
C LEU A 5 12.12 -5.54 -6.05
N GLY A 6 12.64 -5.93 -4.87
CA GLY A 6 14.07 -5.96 -4.60
C GLY A 6 14.72 -4.57 -4.50
N LEU A 7 13.93 -3.54 -4.18
CA LEU A 7 14.44 -2.18 -4.03
C LEU A 7 15.22 -2.05 -2.71
N GLY A 8 16.35 -1.34 -2.74
CA GLY A 8 17.28 -1.23 -1.62
C GLY A 8 16.77 -0.41 -0.43
N GLY A 9 17.53 -0.45 0.67
CA GLY A 9 17.18 0.20 1.94
C GLY A 9 16.92 1.72 1.85
N ASN A 10 17.62 2.44 0.97
CA ASN A 10 17.42 3.88 0.79
C ASN A 10 16.04 4.22 0.22
N THR A 11 15.56 3.42 -0.76
CA THR A 11 14.23 3.59 -1.33
C THR A 11 13.16 3.28 -0.30
N LYS A 12 13.36 2.22 0.49
CA LYS A 12 12.47 1.88 1.61
C LYS A 12 12.39 3.02 2.62
N ALA A 13 13.53 3.53 3.08
CA ALA A 13 13.60 4.66 4.02
C ALA A 13 12.91 5.92 3.46
N SER A 14 13.08 6.21 2.17
CA SER A 14 12.43 7.34 1.51
C SER A 14 10.90 7.22 1.52
N LEU A 15 10.38 6.02 1.25
CA LEU A 15 8.94 5.74 1.32
C LEU A 15 8.39 5.80 2.75
N LEU A 16 9.14 5.31 3.75
CA LEU A 16 8.74 5.45 5.16
C LEU A 16 8.66 6.93 5.57
N ARG A 17 9.65 7.73 5.17
CA ARG A 17 9.68 9.18 5.46
C ARG A 17 8.48 9.90 4.84
N VAL A 18 8.19 9.65 3.55
CA VAL A 18 7.04 10.26 2.86
C VAL A 18 5.74 9.75 3.45
N GLY A 19 5.63 8.46 3.76
CA GLY A 19 4.47 7.88 4.42
C GLY A 19 4.16 8.53 5.76
N LEU A 20 5.18 8.76 6.60
CA LEU A 20 5.01 9.49 7.87
C LEU A 20 4.50 10.91 7.64
N HIS A 21 5.06 11.62 6.67
CA HIS A 21 4.63 12.96 6.31
C HIS A 21 3.18 13.00 5.83
N GLU A 22 2.78 12.07 4.96
CA GLU A 22 1.39 11.97 4.48
C GLU A 22 0.43 11.57 5.60
N MET A 23 0.81 10.68 6.53
CA MET A 23 -0.02 10.38 7.71
C MET A 23 -0.23 11.63 8.58
N THR A 24 0.83 12.41 8.83
CA THR A 24 0.71 13.67 9.57
C THR A 24 -0.20 14.66 8.85
N ALA A 25 -0.02 14.84 7.54
CA ALA A 25 -0.85 15.72 6.72
C ALA A 25 -2.31 15.26 6.69
N PHE A 26 -2.57 13.95 6.61
CA PHE A 26 -3.92 13.38 6.62
C PHE A 26 -4.60 13.70 7.93
N CYS A 27 -3.92 13.44 9.06
CA CYS A 27 -4.46 13.76 10.37
C CYS A 27 -4.81 15.25 10.51
N LYS A 28 -3.90 16.15 10.10
CA LYS A 28 -4.13 17.60 10.15
C LYS A 28 -5.24 18.08 9.20
N THR A 29 -5.53 17.33 8.15
CA THR A 29 -6.60 17.66 7.18
C THR A 29 -7.98 17.32 7.73
N PHE A 30 -8.11 16.21 8.46
CA PHE A 30 -9.42 15.70 8.89
C PHE A 30 -9.72 15.89 10.39
N PHE A 31 -8.73 16.22 11.20
CA PHE A 31 -8.89 16.33 12.66
C PHE A 31 -8.28 17.63 13.20
N GLU A 32 -9.02 18.27 14.10
CA GLU A 32 -8.52 19.41 14.86
C GLU A 32 -7.63 18.97 16.03
N GLY A 33 -6.70 19.83 16.44
CA GLY A 33 -5.87 19.60 17.64
C GLY A 33 -4.74 18.58 17.48
N VAL A 34 -4.42 18.17 16.26
CA VAL A 34 -3.30 17.26 15.96
C VAL A 34 -1.96 17.92 16.30
N LYS A 35 -1.13 17.23 17.08
CA LYS A 35 0.20 17.68 17.51
C LYS A 35 1.30 16.96 16.75
N ASP A 36 2.32 17.70 16.32
CA ASP A 36 3.45 17.11 15.57
C ASP A 36 4.25 16.12 16.40
N ASP A 37 4.45 16.39 17.69
CA ASP A 37 5.20 15.52 18.60
C ASP A 37 4.61 14.11 18.68
N THR A 38 3.29 13.94 18.51
CA THR A 38 2.61 12.63 18.51
C THR A 38 3.18 11.69 17.45
N PHE A 39 3.63 12.20 16.30
CA PHE A 39 4.21 11.35 15.24
C PHE A 39 5.65 10.92 15.53
N THR A 40 6.32 11.57 16.49
CA THR A 40 7.64 11.18 16.98
C THR A 40 7.58 10.19 18.14
N GLU A 41 6.40 10.00 18.74
CA GLU A 41 6.15 9.01 19.78
C GLU A 41 6.12 7.58 19.21
N SER A 42 6.08 6.60 20.12
CA SER A 42 6.06 5.17 19.77
C SER A 42 4.90 4.80 18.81
N CYS A 43 3.72 5.39 18.99
CA CYS A 43 2.56 5.16 18.13
C CYS A 43 2.68 5.78 16.72
N GLY A 44 3.67 6.65 16.49
CA GLY A 44 3.96 7.24 15.20
C GLY A 44 5.11 6.49 14.51
N VAL A 45 6.31 7.06 14.57
CA VAL A 45 7.47 6.60 13.80
C VAL A 45 7.91 5.18 14.18
N ALA A 46 7.88 4.80 15.46
CA ALA A 46 8.38 3.50 15.90
C ALA A 46 7.47 2.34 15.43
N ASP A 47 6.15 2.52 15.56
CA ASP A 47 5.17 1.56 15.07
C ASP A 47 5.20 1.44 13.53
N LEU A 48 5.35 2.57 12.83
CA LEU A 48 5.52 2.59 11.38
C LEU A 48 6.72 1.76 10.95
N ILE A 49 7.90 2.00 11.55
CA ILE A 49 9.12 1.24 11.24
C ILE A 49 8.90 -0.25 11.51
N THR A 50 8.40 -0.59 12.70
CA THR A 50 8.18 -1.99 13.10
C THR A 50 7.25 -2.71 12.14
N THR A 51 6.16 -2.07 11.74
CA THR A 51 5.17 -2.63 10.81
C THR A 51 5.72 -2.75 9.38
N CYS A 52 6.51 -1.76 8.92
CA CYS A 52 7.12 -1.77 7.59
C CYS A 52 8.29 -2.78 7.44
N TYR A 53 8.83 -3.31 8.54
CA TYR A 53 9.88 -4.35 8.52
C TYR A 53 9.38 -5.73 8.95
N GLY A 54 8.39 -5.83 9.84
CA GLY A 54 7.92 -7.10 10.41
C GLY A 54 6.45 -7.44 10.20
N GLY A 55 5.63 -6.52 9.68
CA GLY A 55 4.18 -6.67 9.65
C GLY A 55 3.63 -7.63 8.58
N ARG A 56 2.42 -8.16 8.85
CA ARG A 56 1.64 -8.97 7.88
C ARG A 56 1.34 -8.20 6.59
N ASN A 57 1.05 -6.89 6.70
CA ASN A 57 0.86 -6.01 5.56
C ASN A 57 2.11 -5.98 4.65
N ARG A 58 3.30 -5.85 5.24
CA ARG A 58 4.57 -5.87 4.50
C ARG A 58 4.75 -7.18 3.74
N ARG A 59 4.60 -8.32 4.43
CA ARG A 59 4.76 -9.67 3.84
C ARG A 59 3.78 -9.94 2.71
N CYS A 60 2.50 -9.55 2.86
CA CYS A 60 1.51 -9.74 1.80
C CYS A 60 1.78 -8.80 0.61
N ALA A 61 2.16 -7.54 0.86
CA ALA A 61 2.49 -6.60 -0.20
C ALA A 61 3.82 -6.93 -0.92
N GLU A 62 4.74 -7.64 -0.27
CA GLU A 62 5.93 -8.23 -0.90
C GLU A 62 5.52 -9.33 -1.89
N ALA A 63 4.70 -10.29 -1.45
CA ALA A 63 4.18 -11.35 -2.33
C ALA A 63 3.35 -10.78 -3.49
N PHE A 64 2.53 -9.76 -3.24
CA PHE A 64 1.74 -9.08 -4.27
C PHE A 64 2.64 -8.48 -5.36
N ALA A 65 3.66 -7.71 -4.96
CA ALA A 65 4.58 -7.09 -5.90
C ALA A 65 5.41 -8.12 -6.67
N LEU A 66 5.88 -9.18 -6.00
CA LEU A 66 6.64 -10.24 -6.65
C LEU A 66 5.82 -10.94 -7.75
N ARG A 67 4.59 -11.38 -7.43
CA ARG A 67 3.69 -12.06 -8.36
C ARG A 67 3.30 -11.17 -9.53
N ARG A 68 2.98 -9.90 -9.26
CA ARG A 68 2.73 -8.87 -10.28
C ARG A 68 3.91 -8.68 -11.22
N ARG A 69 5.15 -8.68 -10.71
CA ARG A 69 6.36 -8.47 -11.51
C ARG A 69 6.69 -9.68 -12.39
N GLU A 70 6.51 -10.89 -11.87
CA GLU A 70 6.85 -12.13 -12.58
C GLU A 70 5.75 -12.57 -13.56
N GLY A 71 4.59 -11.90 -13.54
CA GLY A 71 3.41 -12.30 -14.32
C GLY A 71 2.84 -13.65 -13.87
N VAL A 72 3.19 -14.11 -12.67
CA VAL A 72 2.79 -15.43 -12.16
C VAL A 72 1.47 -15.29 -11.42
N ASP A 73 0.42 -15.80 -12.07
CA ASP A 73 -0.89 -16.00 -11.49
C ASP A 73 -0.93 -17.32 -10.70
N PHE A 74 -0.84 -17.25 -9.38
CA PHE A 74 -1.19 -18.40 -8.52
C PHE A 74 -2.70 -18.39 -8.27
N GLY A 75 -3.42 -18.88 -9.26
CA GLY A 75 -4.82 -19.26 -9.14
C GLY A 75 -4.95 -20.51 -8.27
N VAL A 76 -5.70 -20.39 -7.17
CA VAL A 76 -6.17 -21.56 -6.44
C VAL A 76 -7.28 -22.20 -7.29
N GLY A 77 -6.91 -23.17 -8.14
CA GLY A 77 -7.85 -24.00 -8.90
C GLY A 77 -7.60 -24.00 -10.41
N GLU A 78 -7.49 -25.19 -10.99
CA GLU A 78 -7.26 -25.46 -12.42
C GLU A 78 -8.39 -25.02 -13.38
N GLN A 79 -9.24 -24.08 -13.00
CA GLN A 79 -10.32 -23.59 -13.85
C GLN A 79 -10.57 -22.10 -13.58
N MET A 80 -10.02 -21.20 -14.40
CA MET A 80 -10.67 -19.90 -14.59
C MET A 80 -10.27 -19.20 -15.90
N GLN A 81 -11.27 -18.59 -16.52
CA GLN A 81 -11.25 -17.92 -17.81
C GLN A 81 -10.22 -16.80 -17.91
N LYS A 82 -9.43 -16.86 -19.00
CA LYS A 82 -8.79 -15.71 -19.63
C LYS A 82 -9.87 -14.67 -19.99
N GLN A 83 -10.02 -13.58 -19.23
CA GLN A 83 -10.84 -12.47 -19.71
C GLN A 83 -10.46 -11.08 -19.18
N ALA A 84 -9.90 -10.95 -17.98
CA ALA A 84 -9.44 -9.65 -17.50
C ALA A 84 -7.96 -9.39 -17.87
N PRO A 85 -7.60 -8.19 -18.34
CA PRO A 85 -6.20 -7.80 -18.51
C PRO A 85 -5.40 -7.99 -17.21
N PRO A 86 -4.10 -8.33 -17.28
CA PRO A 86 -3.26 -8.51 -16.08
C PRO A 86 -3.16 -7.25 -15.21
N GLU A 87 -3.48 -6.08 -15.78
CA GLU A 87 -3.54 -4.77 -15.13
C GLU A 87 -4.98 -4.32 -14.84
N SER A 88 -5.89 -5.23 -14.48
CA SER A 88 -7.27 -4.88 -14.12
C SER A 88 -7.52 -4.86 -12.61
N PRO A 89 -8.54 -4.11 -12.15
CA PRO A 89 -8.97 -4.12 -10.75
C PRO A 89 -9.40 -5.50 -10.23
N GLU A 90 -10.11 -6.28 -11.05
CA GLU A 90 -10.57 -7.63 -10.71
C GLU A 90 -9.38 -8.53 -10.41
N ARG A 91 -8.33 -8.40 -11.22
CA ARG A 91 -7.11 -9.17 -11.07
C ARG A 91 -6.35 -8.83 -9.79
N CYS A 92 -6.31 -7.55 -9.43
CA CYS A 92 -5.75 -7.13 -8.15
C CYS A 92 -6.52 -7.71 -6.95
N LEU A 93 -7.86 -7.74 -7.02
CA LEU A 93 -8.70 -8.30 -5.96
C LEU A 93 -8.47 -9.81 -5.80
N GLU A 94 -8.47 -10.58 -6.89
CA GLU A 94 -8.18 -12.01 -6.89
C GLU A 94 -6.82 -12.30 -6.25
N LEU A 95 -5.80 -11.51 -6.62
CA LEU A 95 -4.45 -11.67 -6.09
C LEU A 95 -4.39 -11.41 -4.58
N TRP A 96 -5.06 -10.37 -4.08
CA TRP A 96 -5.15 -10.12 -2.63
C TRP A 96 -5.86 -11.26 -1.90
N THR A 97 -6.95 -11.80 -2.46
CA THR A 97 -7.67 -12.94 -1.88
C THR A 97 -6.80 -14.19 -1.80
N SER A 98 -6.07 -14.51 -2.88
CA SER A 98 -5.13 -15.63 -2.92
C SER A 98 -4.01 -15.48 -1.88
N ILE A 99 -3.40 -14.29 -1.80
CA ILE A 99 -2.32 -13.99 -0.84
C ILE A 99 -2.82 -14.03 0.61
N GLU A 100 -4.00 -13.47 0.91
CA GLU A 100 -4.58 -13.51 2.25
C GLU A 100 -4.82 -14.97 2.69
N ALA A 101 -5.44 -15.79 1.82
CA ALA A 101 -5.72 -17.19 2.12
C ALA A 101 -4.43 -17.98 2.40
N GLU A 102 -3.40 -17.78 1.57
CA GLU A 102 -2.13 -18.51 1.67
C GLU A 102 -1.28 -18.07 2.86
N LEU A 103 -1.10 -16.76 3.06
CA LEU A 103 -0.12 -16.23 3.99
C LEU A 103 -0.69 -15.98 5.39
N LEU A 104 -1.99 -15.70 5.50
CA LEU A 104 -2.60 -15.24 6.75
C LEU A 104 -3.43 -16.29 7.47
N LYS A 105 -3.71 -17.45 6.85
CA LYS A 105 -4.32 -18.63 7.49
C LYS A 105 -5.54 -18.30 8.37
N GLY A 106 -6.43 -17.45 7.88
CA GLY A 106 -7.65 -17.00 8.58
C GLY A 106 -7.55 -15.64 9.28
N GLN A 107 -6.37 -15.03 9.37
CA GLN A 107 -6.24 -13.63 9.80
C GLN A 107 -6.53 -12.67 8.63
N LYS A 108 -7.04 -11.47 8.94
CA LYS A 108 -7.39 -10.45 7.94
C LYS A 108 -6.27 -9.45 7.68
N LEU A 109 -6.10 -9.11 6.40
CA LEU A 109 -5.20 -8.06 5.94
C LEU A 109 -5.87 -6.68 6.09
N GLN A 110 -5.51 -5.95 7.15
CA GLN A 110 -6.14 -4.66 7.45
C GLN A 110 -5.67 -3.52 6.53
N GLY A 111 -4.42 -3.56 6.07
CA GLY A 111 -3.82 -2.44 5.33
C GLY A 111 -4.50 -2.12 4.01
N THR A 112 -5.08 -3.13 3.34
CA THR A 112 -5.83 -2.94 2.09
C THR A 112 -7.13 -2.16 2.33
N HIS A 113 -7.84 -2.44 3.42
CA HIS A 113 -9.06 -1.70 3.78
C HIS A 113 -8.73 -0.25 4.15
N THR A 114 -7.75 -0.05 5.03
CA THR A 114 -7.31 1.30 5.44
C THR A 114 -6.86 2.15 4.25
N THR A 115 -6.17 1.55 3.28
CA THR A 115 -5.75 2.27 2.05
C THR A 115 -6.95 2.76 1.24
N ARG A 116 -7.99 1.93 1.08
CA ARG A 116 -9.22 2.32 0.36
C ARG A 116 -9.96 3.43 1.09
N ASP A 117 -10.15 3.29 2.40
CA ASP A 117 -10.86 4.28 3.21
C ASP A 117 -10.14 5.63 3.20
N ALA A 118 -8.81 5.63 3.34
CA ALA A 118 -8.01 6.86 3.27
C ALA A 118 -8.08 7.51 1.88
N HIS A 119 -7.98 6.72 0.80
CA HIS A 119 -8.12 7.21 -0.57
C HIS A 119 -9.50 7.85 -0.80
N MET A 120 -10.57 7.14 -0.42
CA MET A 120 -11.95 7.63 -0.54
C MET A 120 -12.18 8.92 0.23
N ALA A 121 -11.67 9.03 1.46
CA ALA A 121 -11.78 10.24 2.27
C ALA A 121 -11.08 11.44 1.60
N LEU A 122 -9.87 11.22 1.08
CA LEU A 122 -9.10 12.25 0.38
C LEU A 122 -9.73 12.69 -0.94
N GLU A 123 -10.30 11.75 -1.69
CA GLU A 123 -11.02 12.02 -2.92
C GLU A 123 -12.29 12.83 -2.65
N ALA A 124 -13.08 12.42 -1.65
CA ALA A 124 -14.28 13.14 -1.22
C ALA A 124 -13.97 14.56 -0.73
N ALA A 125 -12.80 14.79 -0.14
CA ALA A 125 -12.34 16.11 0.29
C ALA A 125 -11.70 16.95 -0.84
N GLY A 126 -11.42 16.38 -2.01
CA GLY A 126 -10.68 17.05 -3.09
C GLY A 126 -9.18 17.19 -2.82
N GLU A 127 -8.66 16.55 -1.77
CA GLU A 127 -7.29 16.73 -1.28
C GLU A 127 -6.32 15.65 -1.81
N LEU A 128 -6.82 14.60 -2.47
CA LEU A 128 -6.03 13.45 -2.95
C LEU A 128 -4.74 13.84 -3.72
N HIS A 129 -4.76 14.96 -4.43
CA HIS A 129 -3.60 15.47 -5.17
C HIS A 129 -2.38 15.77 -4.29
N ARG A 130 -2.58 16.05 -2.99
CA ARG A 130 -1.50 16.33 -2.00
C ARG A 130 -0.90 15.07 -1.38
N PHE A 131 -1.46 13.90 -1.68
CA PHE A 131 -1.08 12.61 -1.08
C PHE A 131 -0.64 11.61 -2.16
N PRO A 132 0.46 11.91 -2.88
CA PRO A 132 0.90 11.11 -4.01
C PRO A 132 1.25 9.66 -3.63
N LEU A 133 1.73 9.40 -2.41
CA LEU A 133 2.05 8.06 -1.97
C LEU A 133 0.79 7.24 -1.65
N ILE A 134 -0.16 7.77 -0.86
CA ILE A 134 -1.45 7.10 -0.61
C ILE A 134 -2.15 6.79 -1.93
N ARG A 135 -2.21 7.77 -2.85
CA ARG A 135 -2.77 7.59 -4.19
C ARG A 135 -2.07 6.47 -4.95
N THR A 136 -0.75 6.51 -5.03
CA THR A 136 0.03 5.51 -5.78
C THR A 136 -0.13 4.11 -5.18
N ILE A 137 -0.17 3.99 -3.85
CA ILE A 137 -0.42 2.70 -3.18
C ILE A 137 -1.81 2.17 -3.55
N HIS A 138 -2.84 3.03 -3.56
CA HIS A 138 -4.20 2.65 -3.96
C HIS A 138 -4.26 2.17 -5.42
N GLU A 139 -3.72 2.97 -6.34
CA GLU A 139 -3.73 2.67 -7.77
C GLU A 139 -3.00 1.34 -8.08
N ILE A 140 -1.86 1.07 -7.42
CA ILE A 140 -1.14 -0.21 -7.55
C ILE A 140 -1.94 -1.36 -6.93
N ALA A 141 -2.51 -1.15 -5.75
CA ALA A 141 -3.18 -2.19 -5.00
C ALA A 141 -4.53 -2.60 -5.63
N PHE A 142 -5.20 -1.71 -6.35
CA PHE A 142 -6.60 -1.90 -6.75
C PHE A 142 -6.96 -1.49 -8.17
N GLU A 143 -6.15 -0.67 -8.86
CA GLU A 143 -6.49 -0.15 -10.20
C GLU A 143 -5.60 -0.72 -11.30
N GLY A 144 -4.69 -1.62 -10.95
CA GLY A 144 -3.84 -2.32 -11.91
C GLY A 144 -2.54 -1.60 -12.25
N LYS A 145 -2.30 -0.41 -11.69
CA LYS A 145 -1.08 0.38 -11.94
C LYS A 145 0.19 -0.46 -11.72
N PRO A 146 1.20 -0.38 -12.61
CA PRO A 146 2.44 -1.16 -12.48
C PRO A 146 3.13 -0.97 -11.13
N VAL A 147 3.57 -2.08 -10.51
CA VAL A 147 4.12 -2.09 -9.15
C VAL A 147 5.44 -1.33 -9.00
N ASP A 148 6.22 -1.22 -10.07
CA ASP A 148 7.48 -0.48 -10.15
C ASP A 148 7.29 1.04 -10.07
N THR A 149 6.08 1.55 -10.33
CA THR A 149 5.74 2.97 -10.16
C THR A 149 5.62 3.42 -8.71
N ILE A 150 5.83 2.54 -7.72
CA ILE A 150 5.74 2.91 -6.28
C ILE A 150 6.66 4.09 -5.91
N THR A 151 7.76 4.29 -6.64
CA THR A 151 8.68 5.40 -6.44
C THR A 151 8.12 6.76 -6.90
N ASP A 152 7.07 6.79 -7.72
CA ASP A 152 6.35 8.02 -8.06
C ASP A 152 5.69 8.67 -6.84
N GLY A 153 5.38 7.87 -5.82
CA GLY A 153 4.89 8.36 -4.53
C GLY A 153 5.94 9.10 -3.70
N ILE A 154 7.23 9.06 -4.05
CA ILE A 154 8.31 9.77 -3.33
C ILE A 154 8.41 11.23 -3.80
N ARG A 155 7.27 11.85 -4.15
CA ARG A 155 7.20 13.27 -4.50
C ARG A 155 6.72 14.01 -3.26
N ILE A 156 7.56 14.89 -2.71
CA ILE A 156 7.07 15.85 -1.71
C ILE A 156 6.47 17.00 -2.52
N ILE A 157 5.15 17.16 -2.46
CA ILE A 157 4.51 18.37 -2.94
C ILE A 157 4.72 19.42 -1.84
N SER A 158 5.58 20.40 -2.12
CA SER A 158 5.85 21.56 -1.28
C SER A 158 4.78 22.62 -1.44
#